data_AF-A0A7S2EHV4-F1
#
_entry.id   AF-A0A7S2EHV4-F1
#
_cell.length_a   1.000
_cell.length_b   1.000
_cell.length_c   1.000
_cell.angle_alpha   90.00
_cell.angle_beta   90.00
_cell.angle_gamma   90.00
#
_symmetry.space_group_name_H-M   'P 1'
#
loop_
_entity.id
_entity.type
_entity.pdbx_description
1 polymer ?
#
loop_
_entity_poly.entity_id
_entity_poly.type
_entity_poly.pdbx_seq_one_letter_code
_entity_poly.pdbx_strand_id
1 'polypeptide(L)'
;MKTDIISDLPLSQQTCAILDSLPTHFGEQFGSMAKSEEEAREEFKSRLVNDVFGKDNQDKVPMEKVIMLIWQFRDDPSVVQFMARFVAKYASHRGVFDGIEFYLPQLAHMIIHLEASWDDAILERFALVISQHSLHFALQFNWILQGAIEDYQPEAPNGEPNPSYNPLYYSRCIKLLGNIERCVVYGTPRVHDLQRLFEEGKISQKEYELLGEADRRFIAEQIASNTKDKGGSEQSAAAALISGGYVYGGDLLYKRHVRTGRFKKKQWKTRYFAVADRMLYCYNVSPADNAASRIVRSMPLEGAIIQDTEKPKYPHMF
;
A
#
# COMPACT_ATOMS: atom_id res chain seq x y z
N MET A 1 -42.35 25.76 -57.87
CA MET A 1 -41.33 25.73 -56.81
C MET A 1 -41.78 24.72 -55.76
N LYS A 2 -40.90 23.78 -55.38
CA LYS A 2 -41.10 22.68 -54.42
C LYS A 2 -39.97 22.74 -53.37
N THR A 3 -40.04 21.86 -52.34
CA THR A 3 -39.30 21.78 -51.07
C THR A 3 -40.03 22.52 -49.95
N ASP A 4 -40.96 21.93 -49.20
CA ASP A 4 -41.06 20.59 -48.55
C ASP A 4 -40.22 20.43 -47.28
N ILE A 5 -40.84 19.78 -46.29
CA ILE A 5 -40.44 19.69 -44.87
C ILE A 5 -39.80 18.31 -44.62
N ILE A 6 -38.57 18.29 -44.08
CA ILE A 6 -37.87 17.13 -43.49
C ILE A 6 -37.04 17.69 -42.32
N SER A 7 -37.09 17.29 -41.03
CA SER A 7 -37.57 16.11 -40.28
C SER A 7 -36.61 14.91 -40.18
N ASP A 8 -36.04 14.73 -38.99
CA ASP A 8 -35.36 13.52 -38.48
C ASP A 8 -34.07 13.02 -39.19
N LEU A 9 -32.94 13.03 -38.47
CA LEU A 9 -31.98 11.92 -38.25
C LEU A 9 -30.68 12.42 -37.54
N PRO A 10 -29.91 11.55 -36.83
CA PRO A 10 -28.98 11.98 -35.78
C PRO A 10 -27.53 12.29 -36.21
N LEU A 11 -26.86 13.08 -35.36
CA LEU A 11 -25.57 13.73 -35.56
C LEU A 11 -24.31 12.82 -35.38
N SER A 12 -24.35 11.56 -35.81
CA SER A 12 -23.29 10.57 -35.54
C SER A 12 -22.24 10.38 -36.67
N GLN A 13 -22.21 11.25 -37.69
CA GLN A 13 -21.33 11.09 -38.87
C GLN A 13 -20.67 12.40 -39.38
N GLN A 14 -20.31 13.35 -38.50
CA GLN A 14 -19.75 14.65 -38.93
C GLN A 14 -18.37 15.05 -38.37
N THR A 15 -17.55 14.10 -37.90
CA THR A 15 -16.19 14.39 -37.36
C THR A 15 -15.05 13.52 -37.91
N CYS A 16 -15.27 12.73 -38.97
CA CYS A 16 -14.24 11.88 -39.60
C CYS A 16 -13.58 12.49 -40.86
N ALA A 17 -13.55 13.83 -41.00
CA ALA A 17 -13.06 14.48 -42.22
C ALA A 17 -12.19 15.74 -41.97
N ILE A 18 -11.44 15.80 -40.87
CA ILE A 18 -10.40 16.84 -40.63
C ILE A 18 -9.17 16.23 -39.92
N LEU A 19 -8.57 15.15 -40.46
CA LEU A 19 -7.28 14.62 -39.99
C LEU A 19 -6.30 14.12 -41.06
N ASP A 20 -6.66 14.14 -42.36
CA ASP A 20 -5.80 13.62 -43.46
C ASP A 20 -4.96 14.70 -44.17
N SER A 21 -4.56 15.76 -43.47
CA SER A 21 -3.67 16.80 -44.03
C SER A 21 -2.65 17.36 -43.05
N LEU A 22 -2.08 16.49 -42.20
CA LEU A 22 -0.88 16.79 -41.43
C LEU A 22 0.31 15.95 -41.94
N PRO A 23 1.51 16.54 -42.12
CA PRO A 23 2.64 15.84 -42.71
C PRO A 23 3.16 14.73 -41.78
N THR A 24 3.33 13.53 -42.33
CA THR A 24 3.73 12.29 -41.65
C THR A 24 5.17 12.26 -41.10
N HIS A 25 5.88 13.39 -41.07
CA HIS A 25 7.27 13.46 -40.59
C HIS A 25 7.44 13.59 -39.06
N PHE A 26 6.36 13.73 -38.29
CA PHE A 26 6.44 13.86 -36.82
C PHE A 26 6.61 12.52 -36.08
N GLY A 27 6.33 11.37 -36.70
CA GLY A 27 6.41 10.07 -36.04
C GLY A 27 7.84 9.59 -35.75
N GLU A 28 8.80 9.88 -36.63
CA GLU A 28 10.16 9.38 -36.52
C GLU A 28 11.02 10.13 -35.50
N GLN A 29 10.81 11.44 -35.32
CA GLN A 29 11.56 12.23 -34.33
C GLN A 29 11.22 11.82 -32.89
N PHE A 30 9.94 11.61 -32.56
CA PHE A 30 9.56 11.15 -31.22
C PHE A 30 10.04 9.71 -30.94
N GLY A 31 10.00 8.82 -31.93
CA GLY A 31 10.55 7.46 -31.80
C GLY A 31 12.08 7.44 -31.63
N SER A 32 12.80 8.34 -32.30
CA SER A 32 14.26 8.49 -32.14
C SER A 32 14.63 9.06 -30.77
N MET A 33 13.86 10.01 -30.25
CA MET A 33 14.15 10.66 -28.97
C MET A 33 13.91 9.70 -27.80
N ALA A 34 12.78 8.97 -27.81
CA ALA A 34 12.47 7.94 -26.82
C ALA A 34 13.53 6.82 -26.75
N LYS A 35 14.05 6.37 -27.90
CA LYS A 35 15.17 5.41 -27.91
C LYS A 35 16.42 5.96 -27.22
N SER A 36 16.78 7.22 -27.47
CA SER A 36 17.96 7.82 -26.84
C SER A 36 17.82 7.98 -25.32
N GLU A 37 16.61 8.26 -24.82
CA GLU A 37 16.33 8.32 -23.38
C GLU A 37 16.34 6.92 -22.73
N GLU A 38 15.82 5.90 -23.40
CA GLU A 38 15.84 4.53 -22.90
C GLU A 38 17.26 3.95 -22.87
N GLU A 39 18.06 4.18 -23.91
CA GLU A 39 19.48 3.83 -23.97
C GLU A 39 20.30 4.57 -22.89
N ALA A 40 20.12 5.88 -22.72
CA ALA A 40 20.79 6.65 -21.66
C ALA A 40 20.39 6.18 -20.25
N ARG A 41 19.16 5.71 -20.07
CA ARG A 41 18.64 5.19 -18.79
C ARG A 41 19.16 3.80 -18.47
N GLU A 42 19.32 2.92 -19.46
CA GLU A 42 20.03 1.64 -19.28
C GLU A 42 21.53 1.85 -19.05
N GLU A 43 22.15 2.84 -19.70
CA GLU A 43 23.53 3.22 -19.40
C GLU A 43 23.66 3.75 -17.96
N PHE A 44 22.72 4.58 -17.50
CA PHE A 44 22.68 5.08 -16.12
C PHE A 44 22.51 3.94 -15.10
N LYS A 45 21.60 2.98 -15.32
CA LYS A 45 21.46 1.78 -14.49
C LYS A 45 22.77 0.97 -14.45
N SER A 46 23.41 0.80 -15.60
CA SER A 46 24.68 0.07 -15.72
C SER A 46 25.81 0.77 -14.97
N ARG A 47 25.89 2.11 -15.04
CA ARG A 47 26.80 2.92 -14.23
C ARG A 47 26.50 2.78 -12.73
N LEU A 48 25.23 2.82 -12.30
CA LEU A 48 24.85 2.61 -10.90
C LEU A 48 25.29 1.24 -10.36
N VAL A 49 25.10 0.17 -11.15
CA VAL A 49 25.58 -1.17 -10.78
C VAL A 49 27.11 -1.18 -10.63
N ASN A 50 27.84 -0.55 -11.57
CA ASN A 50 29.30 -0.43 -11.48
C ASN A 50 29.76 0.38 -10.25
N ASP A 51 29.03 1.43 -9.85
CA ASP A 51 29.36 2.24 -8.67
C ASP A 51 29.04 1.54 -7.34
N VAL A 52 27.97 0.73 -7.31
CA VAL A 52 27.65 -0.14 -6.16
C VAL A 52 28.76 -1.16 -5.97
N PHE A 53 29.03 -1.99 -6.99
CA PHE A 53 29.90 -3.17 -6.86
C PHE A 53 31.39 -2.86 -6.99
N GLY A 54 31.76 -1.81 -7.71
CA GLY A 54 33.12 -1.69 -8.25
C GLY A 54 33.41 -2.79 -9.27
N LYS A 55 34.59 -2.76 -9.90
CA LYS A 55 34.97 -3.77 -10.90
C LYS A 55 35.30 -5.15 -10.30
N ASP A 56 35.56 -5.22 -9.00
CA ASP A 56 36.29 -6.35 -8.38
C ASP A 56 35.52 -7.12 -7.29
N ASN A 57 34.30 -6.70 -6.88
CA ASN A 57 33.53 -7.31 -5.77
C ASN A 57 32.19 -7.92 -6.21
N GLN A 58 32.17 -8.77 -7.24
CA GLN A 58 30.92 -9.36 -7.76
C GLN A 58 30.13 -10.19 -6.71
N ASP A 59 30.79 -10.77 -5.70
CA ASP A 59 30.17 -11.65 -4.70
C ASP A 59 29.65 -10.95 -3.43
N LYS A 60 29.89 -9.65 -3.25
CA LYS A 60 29.47 -8.91 -2.04
C LYS A 60 28.72 -7.63 -2.40
N VAL A 61 27.40 -7.67 -2.25
CA VAL A 61 26.54 -6.48 -2.33
C VAL A 61 26.79 -5.57 -1.12
N PRO A 62 27.29 -4.34 -1.29
CA PRO A 62 27.50 -3.42 -0.18
C PRO A 62 26.18 -2.72 0.17
N MET A 63 25.40 -3.31 1.08
CA MET A 63 24.07 -2.82 1.44
C MET A 63 24.03 -1.36 1.89
N GLU A 64 25.07 -0.85 2.56
CA GLU A 64 25.23 0.57 2.91
C GLU A 64 25.07 1.48 1.68
N LYS A 65 25.82 1.21 0.59
CA LYS A 65 25.73 1.98 -0.65
C LYS A 65 24.35 1.85 -1.29
N VAL A 66 23.76 0.65 -1.28
CA VAL A 66 22.45 0.41 -1.90
C VAL A 66 21.36 1.20 -1.18
N ILE A 67 21.35 1.20 0.15
CA ILE A 67 20.42 2.00 0.96
C ILE A 67 20.68 3.50 0.78
N MET A 68 21.94 3.93 0.71
CA MET A 68 22.28 5.32 0.37
C MET A 68 21.74 5.76 -0.99
N LEU A 69 21.85 4.93 -2.03
CA LEU A 69 21.34 5.24 -3.37
C LEU A 69 19.81 5.26 -3.39
N ILE A 70 19.16 4.30 -2.73
CA ILE A 70 17.70 4.29 -2.54
C ILE A 70 17.23 5.58 -1.84
N TRP A 71 17.97 6.09 -0.85
CA TRP A 71 17.66 7.34 -0.16
C TRP A 71 17.98 8.61 -0.98
N GLN A 72 19.09 8.60 -1.71
CA GLN A 72 19.54 9.72 -2.55
C GLN A 72 18.59 9.94 -3.73
N PHE A 73 18.20 8.86 -4.40
CA PHE A 73 17.27 8.85 -5.54
C PHE A 73 15.83 8.57 -5.13
N ARG A 74 15.46 8.82 -3.86
CA ARG A 74 14.09 8.58 -3.35
C ARG A 74 13.00 9.37 -4.10
N ASP A 75 13.37 10.46 -4.78
CA ASP A 75 12.44 11.28 -5.55
C ASP A 75 12.27 10.74 -7.00
N ASP A 76 13.00 9.67 -7.39
CA ASP A 76 12.84 8.92 -8.66
C ASP A 76 12.36 7.47 -8.36
N PRO A 77 11.05 7.20 -8.46
CA PRO A 77 10.49 5.87 -8.22
C PRO A 77 11.09 4.77 -9.11
N SER A 78 11.66 5.12 -10.27
CA SER A 78 12.19 4.14 -11.21
C SER A 78 13.58 3.65 -10.85
N VAL A 79 14.42 4.52 -10.28
CA VAL A 79 15.70 4.11 -9.67
C VAL A 79 15.44 3.27 -8.43
N VAL A 80 14.46 3.66 -7.59
CA VAL A 80 14.05 2.85 -6.43
C VAL A 80 13.48 1.50 -6.87
N GLN A 81 12.67 1.42 -7.92
CA GLN A 81 12.17 0.15 -8.46
C GLN A 81 13.29 -0.77 -8.96
N PHE A 82 14.29 -0.19 -9.64
CA PHE A 82 15.47 -0.93 -10.08
C PHE A 82 16.28 -1.46 -8.88
N MET A 83 16.58 -0.61 -7.89
CA MET A 83 17.31 -1.00 -6.68
C MET A 83 16.53 -2.03 -5.83
N ALA A 84 15.22 -1.88 -5.66
CA ALA A 84 14.39 -2.82 -4.89
C ALA A 84 14.32 -4.20 -5.56
N ARG A 85 14.14 -4.25 -6.90
CA ARG A 85 14.23 -5.50 -7.67
C ARG A 85 15.62 -6.11 -7.62
N PHE A 86 16.66 -5.29 -7.64
CA PHE A 86 18.04 -5.73 -7.52
C PHE A 86 18.27 -6.40 -6.15
N VAL A 87 17.96 -5.74 -5.03
CA VAL A 87 18.11 -6.32 -3.68
C VAL A 87 17.26 -7.59 -3.53
N ALA A 88 16.03 -7.61 -4.04
CA ALA A 88 15.16 -8.79 -4.00
C ALA A 88 15.73 -10.01 -4.72
N LYS A 89 16.58 -9.81 -5.75
CA LYS A 89 17.27 -10.91 -6.45
C LYS A 89 18.39 -11.52 -5.60
N TYR A 90 19.06 -10.71 -4.79
CA TYR A 90 20.16 -11.16 -3.93
C TYR A 90 19.74 -11.42 -2.47
N ALA A 91 18.45 -11.30 -2.14
CA ALA A 91 17.92 -11.48 -0.78
C ALA A 91 18.22 -12.86 -0.17
N SER A 92 18.40 -13.89 -1.01
CA SER A 92 18.81 -15.24 -0.58
C SER A 92 20.27 -15.32 -0.09
N HIS A 93 21.11 -14.31 -0.37
CA HIS A 93 22.48 -14.26 0.12
C HIS A 93 22.52 -13.68 1.53
N ARG A 94 23.05 -14.44 2.48
CA ARG A 94 23.11 -14.07 3.90
C ARG A 94 23.65 -12.65 4.16
N GLY A 95 24.77 -12.25 3.52
CA GLY A 95 25.35 -10.92 3.72
C GLY A 95 24.50 -9.75 3.19
N VAL A 96 23.62 -10.00 2.21
CA VAL A 96 22.61 -9.05 1.74
C VAL A 96 21.50 -8.98 2.77
N PHE A 97 21.00 -10.14 3.19
CA PHE A 97 19.90 -10.28 4.13
C PHE A 97 20.22 -9.67 5.51
N ASP A 98 21.39 -9.98 6.08
CA ASP A 98 21.90 -9.38 7.32
C ASP A 98 21.93 -7.83 7.23
N GLY A 99 22.25 -7.29 6.04
CA GLY A 99 22.22 -5.86 5.76
C GLY A 99 20.81 -5.29 5.60
N ILE A 100 19.86 -6.05 5.02
CA ILE A 100 18.44 -5.67 4.95
C ILE A 100 17.85 -5.56 6.37
N GLU A 101 18.15 -6.52 7.26
CA GLU A 101 17.71 -6.46 8.66
C GLU A 101 18.35 -5.27 9.40
N PHE A 102 19.65 -5.02 9.21
CA PHE A 102 20.34 -3.89 9.83
C PHE A 102 19.76 -2.51 9.42
N TYR A 103 19.36 -2.35 8.16
CA TYR A 103 18.76 -1.12 7.63
C TYR A 103 17.22 -1.12 7.61
N LEU A 104 16.58 -2.09 8.26
CA LEU A 104 15.12 -2.19 8.31
C LEU A 104 14.43 -0.92 8.88
N PRO A 105 14.92 -0.25 9.94
CA PRO A 105 14.29 0.99 10.43
C PRO A 105 14.25 2.10 9.37
N GLN A 106 15.32 2.24 8.58
CA GLN A 106 15.41 3.21 7.49
C GLN A 106 14.48 2.83 6.33
N LEU A 107 14.45 1.55 5.94
CA LEU A 107 13.52 1.03 4.93
C LEU A 107 12.05 1.24 5.34
N ALA A 108 11.71 0.93 6.59
CA ALA A 108 10.37 1.14 7.14
C ALA A 108 9.98 2.63 7.12
N HIS A 109 10.89 3.53 7.52
CA HIS A 109 10.66 4.97 7.39
C HIS A 109 10.38 5.39 5.93
N MET A 110 11.10 4.84 4.95
CA MET A 110 10.83 5.12 3.53
C MET A 110 9.47 4.60 3.06
N ILE A 111 9.12 3.37 3.40
CA ILE A 111 7.84 2.72 3.06
C ILE A 111 6.66 3.50 3.65
N ILE A 112 6.77 4.00 4.88
CA ILE A 112 5.69 4.73 5.56
C ILE A 112 5.52 6.15 4.99
N HIS A 113 6.62 6.89 4.80
CA HIS A 113 6.54 8.34 4.56
C HIS A 113 6.68 8.76 3.09
N LEU A 114 7.55 8.10 2.31
CA LEU A 114 7.90 8.56 0.96
C LEU A 114 6.97 7.93 -0.07
N GLU A 115 6.81 6.61 0.01
CA GLU A 115 5.93 5.83 -0.86
C GLU A 115 4.43 6.11 -0.62
N ALA A 116 4.09 6.91 0.40
CA ALA A 116 2.76 7.52 0.56
C ALA A 116 2.41 8.50 -0.59
N SER A 117 3.41 9.00 -1.31
CA SER A 117 3.25 9.93 -2.44
C SER A 117 3.41 9.30 -3.83
N TRP A 118 3.68 7.97 -3.92
CA TRP A 118 3.91 7.29 -5.19
C TRP A 118 2.69 6.48 -5.62
N ASP A 119 2.41 6.47 -6.93
CA ASP A 119 1.37 5.64 -7.54
C ASP A 119 1.69 4.14 -7.52
N ASP A 120 2.94 3.76 -7.23
CA ASP A 120 3.38 2.38 -7.25
C ASP A 120 4.06 1.90 -5.95
N ALA A 121 3.48 0.84 -5.38
CA ALA A 121 3.85 0.22 -4.11
C ALA A 121 5.09 -0.69 -4.28
N ILE A 122 6.20 -0.10 -4.69
CA ILE A 122 7.49 -0.72 -4.99
C ILE A 122 8.18 -1.28 -3.73
N LEU A 123 8.35 -0.44 -2.71
CA LEU A 123 9.03 -0.78 -1.46
C LEU A 123 8.13 -1.62 -0.55
N GLU A 124 6.81 -1.40 -0.58
CA GLU A 124 5.84 -2.31 0.04
C GLU A 124 5.94 -3.72 -0.56
N ARG A 125 5.87 -3.88 -1.90
CA ARG A 125 6.05 -5.20 -2.54
C ARG A 125 7.40 -5.82 -2.22
N PHE A 126 8.47 -5.03 -2.19
CA PHE A 126 9.78 -5.49 -1.74
C PHE A 126 9.73 -6.06 -0.31
N ALA A 127 9.21 -5.29 0.65
CA ALA A 127 9.08 -5.75 2.03
C ALA A 127 8.21 -7.01 2.15
N LEU A 128 7.10 -7.10 1.40
CA LEU A 128 6.25 -8.31 1.36
C LEU A 128 6.98 -9.53 0.79
N VAL A 129 7.90 -9.38 -0.16
CA VAL A 129 8.74 -10.49 -0.66
C VAL A 129 9.78 -10.92 0.39
N ILE A 130 10.41 -9.98 1.10
CA ILE A 130 11.38 -10.29 2.15
C ILE A 130 10.69 -10.94 3.36
N SER A 131 9.50 -10.48 3.75
CA SER A 131 8.69 -11.08 4.83
C SER A 131 8.30 -12.54 4.56
N GLN A 132 8.11 -12.93 3.29
CA GLN A 132 7.91 -14.34 2.91
C GLN A 132 9.18 -15.19 3.02
N HIS A 133 10.36 -14.56 2.99
CA HIS A 133 11.65 -15.26 3.10
C HIS A 133 12.12 -15.39 4.55
N SER A 134 11.79 -14.41 5.42
CA SER A 134 12.16 -14.42 6.83
C SER A 134 11.03 -13.94 7.73
N LEU A 135 10.59 -14.86 8.59
CA LEU A 135 9.65 -14.59 9.68
C LEU A 135 10.25 -13.60 10.72
N HIS A 136 11.57 -13.58 10.89
CA HIS A 136 12.25 -12.66 11.81
C HIS A 136 12.17 -11.22 11.28
N PHE A 137 12.46 -11.00 10.00
CA PHE A 137 12.25 -9.71 9.34
C PHE A 137 10.78 -9.27 9.41
N ALA A 138 9.84 -10.18 9.13
CA ALA A 138 8.41 -9.88 9.21
C ALA A 138 7.97 -9.44 10.62
N LEU A 139 8.50 -10.09 11.67
CA LEU A 139 8.23 -9.75 13.08
C LEU A 139 8.84 -8.40 13.48
N GLN A 140 10.10 -8.14 13.10
CA GLN A 140 10.73 -6.84 13.36
C GLN A 140 9.98 -5.70 12.64
N PHE A 141 9.56 -5.92 11.40
CA PHE A 141 8.83 -4.91 10.63
C PHE A 141 7.42 -4.68 11.20
N ASN A 142 6.75 -5.72 11.68
CA ASN A 142 5.50 -5.62 12.44
C ASN A 142 5.67 -4.70 13.66
N TRP A 143 6.70 -4.90 14.50
CA TRP A 143 6.93 -4.03 15.67
C TRP A 143 7.18 -2.56 15.31
N ILE A 144 7.89 -2.29 14.21
CA ILE A 144 8.09 -0.91 13.73
C ILE A 144 6.77 -0.29 13.26
N LEU A 145 5.94 -1.05 12.53
CA LEU A 145 4.61 -0.59 12.12
C LEU A 145 3.68 -0.36 13.32
N GLN A 146 3.73 -1.24 14.32
CA GLN A 146 2.94 -1.10 15.55
C GLN A 146 3.32 0.17 16.33
N GLY A 147 4.61 0.44 16.48
CA GLY A 147 5.10 1.70 17.06
C GLY A 147 4.65 2.93 16.27
N ALA A 148 4.75 2.88 14.93
CA ALA A 148 4.26 3.96 14.07
C ALA A 148 2.72 4.14 14.15
N ILE A 149 1.95 3.07 14.34
CA ILE A 149 0.50 3.14 14.59
C ILE A 149 0.23 3.85 15.91
N GLU A 150 1.01 3.58 16.96
CA GLU A 150 0.89 4.25 18.27
C GLU A 150 1.31 5.74 18.22
N ASP A 151 2.31 6.10 17.42
CA ASP A 151 2.74 7.49 17.20
C ASP A 151 1.72 8.30 16.37
N TYR A 152 1.06 7.65 15.40
CA TYR A 152 0.08 8.28 14.49
C TYR A 152 -1.38 8.06 14.85
N GLN A 153 -1.70 7.42 15.98
CA GLN A 153 -3.10 7.22 16.41
C GLN A 153 -3.83 8.54 16.70
N PRO A 154 -5.15 8.64 16.49
CA PRO A 154 -5.91 9.88 16.69
C PRO A 154 -6.07 10.34 18.15
N GLU A 155 -5.93 9.42 19.11
CA GLU A 155 -6.18 9.65 20.52
C GLU A 155 -5.04 9.05 21.35
N ALA A 156 -4.41 9.85 22.21
CA ALA A 156 -3.35 9.40 23.10
C ALA A 156 -3.92 8.51 24.24
N PRO A 157 -3.08 7.73 24.97
CA PRO A 157 -3.54 6.81 26.02
C PRO A 157 -4.37 7.45 27.15
N ASN A 158 -4.28 8.78 27.32
CA ASN A 158 -5.07 9.55 28.28
C ASN A 158 -6.47 9.97 27.77
N GLY A 159 -6.82 9.69 26.52
CA GLY A 159 -8.08 10.09 25.89
C GLY A 159 -8.08 11.51 25.31
N GLU A 160 -6.92 12.12 25.09
CA GLU A 160 -6.77 13.44 24.46
C GLU A 160 -6.40 13.32 22.96
N PRO A 161 -6.77 14.29 22.11
CA PRO A 161 -6.42 14.27 20.70
C PRO A 161 -4.90 14.33 20.50
N ASN A 162 -4.35 13.41 19.72
CA ASN A 162 -2.91 13.34 19.47
C ASN A 162 -2.44 14.49 18.54
N PRO A 163 -1.44 15.31 18.93
CA PRO A 163 -0.89 16.35 18.06
C PRO A 163 -0.08 15.83 16.87
N SER A 164 0.52 14.63 16.94
CA SER A 164 1.25 14.01 15.81
C SER A 164 0.34 13.23 14.85
N TYR A 165 -0.98 13.23 15.06
CA TYR A 165 -1.94 12.50 14.23
C TYR A 165 -1.84 12.85 12.74
N ASN A 166 -1.48 11.86 11.91
CA ASN A 166 -1.57 11.94 10.46
C ASN A 166 -2.47 10.80 9.93
N PRO A 167 -3.64 11.10 9.30
CA PRO A 167 -4.55 10.07 8.79
C PRO A 167 -3.93 9.20 7.69
N LEU A 168 -3.04 9.76 6.87
CA LEU A 168 -2.41 9.05 5.76
C LEU A 168 -1.44 8.00 6.28
N TYR A 169 -0.49 8.39 7.14
CA TYR A 169 0.48 7.45 7.71
C TYR A 169 -0.20 6.42 8.61
N TYR A 170 -1.18 6.83 9.43
CA TYR A 170 -1.93 5.91 10.28
C TYR A 170 -2.64 4.81 9.48
N SER A 171 -3.42 5.20 8.46
CA SER A 171 -4.13 4.23 7.62
C SER A 171 -3.18 3.39 6.76
N ARG A 172 -2.04 3.94 6.33
CA ARG A 172 -0.99 3.21 5.61
C ARG A 172 -0.34 2.14 6.49
N CYS A 173 0.05 2.46 7.73
CA CYS A 173 0.66 1.47 8.63
C CYS A 173 -0.29 0.30 8.95
N ILE A 174 -1.59 0.58 9.16
CA ILE A 174 -2.61 -0.47 9.36
C ILE A 174 -2.73 -1.38 8.13
N LYS A 175 -2.79 -0.80 6.92
CA LYS A 175 -2.83 -1.56 5.67
C LYS A 175 -1.59 -2.43 5.48
N LEU A 176 -0.39 -1.87 5.71
CA LEU A 176 0.88 -2.58 5.64
C LEU A 176 0.92 -3.75 6.63
N LEU A 177 0.49 -3.54 7.88
CA LEU A 177 0.42 -4.58 8.90
C LEU A 177 -0.51 -5.74 8.47
N GLY A 178 -1.72 -5.41 7.99
CA GLY A 178 -2.65 -6.40 7.44
C GLY A 178 -2.13 -7.10 6.18
N ASN A 179 -1.36 -6.41 5.33
CA ASN A 179 -0.74 -7.00 4.15
C ASN A 179 0.41 -7.96 4.52
N ILE A 180 1.22 -7.66 5.53
CA ILE A 180 2.24 -8.59 6.05
C ILE A 180 1.58 -9.84 6.62
N GLU A 181 0.51 -9.70 7.41
CA GLU A 181 -0.23 -10.84 7.94
C GLU A 181 -0.83 -11.70 6.82
N ARG A 182 -1.47 -11.09 5.81
CA ARG A 182 -1.95 -11.79 4.61
C ARG A 182 -0.83 -12.54 3.90
N CYS A 183 0.36 -11.95 3.81
CA CYS A 183 1.51 -12.51 3.11
C CYS A 183 2.17 -13.68 3.86
N VAL A 184 2.26 -13.60 5.19
CA VAL A 184 3.03 -14.54 6.03
C VAL A 184 2.15 -15.62 6.67
N VAL A 185 0.92 -15.29 7.08
CA VAL A 185 0.02 -16.19 7.81
C VAL A 185 -1.00 -16.87 6.89
N TYR A 186 -1.56 -16.10 5.94
CA TYR A 186 -2.63 -16.60 5.04
C TYR A 186 -2.17 -16.86 3.61
N GLY A 187 -0.93 -16.54 3.26
CA GLY A 187 -0.36 -16.79 1.95
C GLY A 187 -0.27 -18.29 1.72
N THR A 188 -1.13 -18.84 0.87
CA THR A 188 -1.12 -20.28 0.52
C THR A 188 0.19 -20.61 -0.19
N PRO A 189 1.10 -21.41 0.41
CA PRO A 189 2.37 -21.67 -0.22
C PRO A 189 2.17 -22.69 -1.34
N ARG A 190 2.18 -22.23 -2.61
CA ARG A 190 2.38 -23.14 -3.75
C ARG A 190 3.76 -23.81 -3.69
N VAL A 191 4.62 -23.36 -2.77
CA VAL A 191 5.80 -24.07 -2.26
C VAL A 191 5.51 -25.55 -1.97
N HIS A 192 4.35 -25.93 -1.41
CA HIS A 192 4.04 -27.35 -1.20
C HIS A 192 3.84 -28.14 -2.50
N ASP A 193 3.15 -27.55 -3.49
CA ASP A 193 2.98 -28.16 -4.81
C ASP A 193 4.31 -28.19 -5.59
N LEU A 194 5.10 -27.11 -5.51
CA LEU A 194 6.42 -27.02 -6.12
C LEU A 194 7.41 -28.00 -5.48
N GLN A 195 7.40 -28.15 -4.16
CA GLN A 195 8.22 -29.11 -3.43
C GLN A 195 7.82 -30.54 -3.84
N ARG A 196 6.52 -30.82 -3.92
CA ARG A 196 6.04 -32.11 -4.41
C ARG A 196 6.47 -32.39 -5.87
N LEU A 197 6.42 -31.39 -6.76
CA LEU A 197 6.90 -31.54 -8.14
C LEU A 197 8.42 -31.78 -8.21
N PHE A 198 9.19 -31.21 -7.28
CA PHE A 198 10.63 -31.47 -7.13
C PHE A 198 10.91 -32.87 -6.59
N GLU A 199 10.18 -33.32 -5.55
CA GLU A 199 10.24 -34.68 -5.00
C GLU A 199 9.81 -35.74 -6.02
N GLU A 200 8.82 -35.43 -6.87
CA GLU A 200 8.40 -36.26 -8.01
C GLU A 200 9.39 -36.20 -9.20
N GLY A 201 10.49 -35.44 -9.10
CA GLY A 201 11.54 -35.35 -10.12
C GLY A 201 11.13 -34.65 -11.42
N LYS A 202 10.01 -33.92 -11.42
CA LYS A 202 9.44 -33.27 -12.61
C LYS A 202 10.06 -31.91 -12.93
N ILE A 203 10.72 -31.29 -11.95
CA ILE A 203 11.40 -30.00 -12.08
C ILE A 203 12.82 -30.08 -11.51
N SER A 204 13.74 -29.32 -12.11
CA SER A 204 15.10 -29.15 -11.63
C SER A 204 15.15 -28.25 -10.40
N GLN A 205 16.19 -28.38 -9.57
CA GLN A 205 16.41 -27.51 -8.41
C GLN A 205 16.43 -26.01 -8.81
N LYS A 206 17.06 -25.68 -9.95
CA LYS A 206 17.10 -24.30 -10.46
C LYS A 206 15.72 -23.78 -10.87
N GLU A 207 14.86 -24.67 -11.37
CA GLU A 207 13.49 -24.32 -11.75
C GLU A 207 12.62 -24.15 -10.51
N TYR A 208 12.80 -25.00 -9.50
CA TYR A 208 12.15 -24.87 -8.19
C TYR A 208 12.48 -23.52 -7.52
N GLU A 209 13.75 -23.13 -7.47
CA GLU A 209 14.20 -21.85 -6.90
C GLU A 209 13.60 -20.65 -7.67
N LEU A 210 13.64 -20.67 -9.01
CA LEU A 210 13.13 -19.60 -9.87
C LEU A 210 11.60 -19.48 -9.79
N LEU A 211 10.87 -20.61 -9.82
CA LEU A 211 9.42 -20.64 -9.65
C LEU A 211 9.02 -20.14 -8.25
N GLY A 212 9.75 -20.53 -7.21
CA GLY A 212 9.52 -20.04 -5.85
C GLY A 212 9.72 -18.53 -5.71
N GLU A 213 10.73 -17.95 -6.37
CA GLU A 213 10.88 -16.49 -6.43
C GLU A 213 9.75 -15.80 -7.20
N ALA A 214 9.35 -16.36 -8.34
CA ALA A 214 8.27 -15.81 -9.16
C ALA A 214 6.93 -15.82 -8.40
N ASP A 215 6.62 -16.91 -7.70
CA ASP A 215 5.41 -17.05 -6.90
C ASP A 215 5.37 -16.06 -5.73
N ARG A 216 6.47 -15.89 -4.99
CA ARG A 216 6.58 -14.88 -3.92
C ARG A 216 6.35 -13.46 -4.42
N ARG A 217 6.91 -13.11 -5.59
CA ARG A 217 6.70 -11.81 -6.25
C ARG A 217 5.25 -11.63 -6.68
N PHE A 218 4.65 -12.67 -7.27
CA PHE A 218 3.25 -12.65 -7.70
C PHE A 218 2.27 -12.50 -6.53
N ILE A 219 2.50 -13.19 -5.41
CA ILE A 219 1.70 -13.04 -4.17
C ILE A 219 1.82 -11.61 -3.63
N ALA A 220 3.05 -11.08 -3.51
CA ALA A 220 3.26 -9.70 -3.06
C ALA A 220 2.58 -8.67 -3.98
N GLU A 221 2.61 -8.90 -5.30
CA GLU A 221 1.95 -8.06 -6.29
C GLU A 221 0.42 -8.18 -6.26
N GLN A 222 -0.16 -9.36 -6.02
CA GLN A 222 -1.60 -9.50 -5.79
C GLN A 222 -2.04 -8.78 -4.51
N ILE A 223 -1.30 -8.89 -3.40
CA ILE A 223 -1.63 -8.23 -2.14
C ILE A 223 -1.59 -6.70 -2.30
N ALA A 224 -0.54 -6.17 -2.94
CA ALA A 224 -0.42 -4.74 -3.22
C ALA A 224 -1.47 -4.24 -4.24
N SER A 225 -1.76 -4.99 -5.31
CA SER A 225 -2.68 -4.56 -6.38
C SER A 225 -4.15 -4.63 -5.98
N ASN A 226 -4.58 -5.65 -5.22
CA ASN A 226 -5.92 -5.72 -4.62
C ASN A 226 -6.24 -4.52 -3.70
N THR A 227 -5.22 -3.75 -3.30
CA THR A 227 -5.36 -2.53 -2.50
C THR A 227 -5.60 -1.28 -3.38
N LYS A 228 -5.12 -1.27 -4.64
CA LYS A 228 -5.25 -0.10 -5.54
C LYS A 228 -6.69 0.12 -6.02
N ASP A 229 -7.44 -0.94 -6.31
CA ASP A 229 -8.85 -0.86 -6.74
C ASP A 229 -9.82 -0.34 -5.65
N LYS A 230 -9.32 -0.03 -4.44
CA LYS A 230 -10.12 0.46 -3.30
C LYS A 230 -9.56 1.70 -2.58
N GLY A 231 -8.52 2.35 -3.08
CA GLY A 231 -8.02 3.57 -2.43
C GLY A 231 -6.83 4.23 -3.13
N GLY A 232 -7.13 5.19 -4.00
CA GLY A 232 -6.13 5.89 -4.84
C GLY A 232 -6.37 7.40 -4.98
N SER A 233 -6.90 8.05 -3.94
CA SER A 233 -6.92 9.51 -3.72
C SER A 233 -7.63 9.83 -2.41
N GLU A 234 -7.41 11.01 -1.82
CA GLU A 234 -8.14 11.42 -0.60
C GLU A 234 -9.66 11.54 -0.84
N GLN A 235 -10.07 11.82 -2.09
CA GLN A 235 -11.47 11.76 -2.54
C GLN A 235 -11.94 10.31 -2.77
N SER A 236 -11.06 9.39 -3.14
CA SER A 236 -11.34 7.95 -3.27
C SER A 236 -11.51 7.26 -1.92
N ALA A 237 -10.88 7.72 -0.84
CA ALA A 237 -11.23 7.25 0.50
C ALA A 237 -12.71 7.55 0.81
N ALA A 238 -13.16 8.78 0.52
CA ALA A 238 -14.56 9.20 0.62
C ALA A 238 -15.49 8.49 -0.40
N ALA A 239 -15.00 8.10 -1.59
CA ALA A 239 -15.80 7.37 -2.58
C ALA A 239 -15.90 5.87 -2.29
N ALA A 240 -14.84 5.23 -1.77
CA ALA A 240 -14.89 3.86 -1.23
C ALA A 240 -15.77 3.78 0.03
N LEU A 241 -15.84 4.88 0.79
CA LEU A 241 -16.84 5.14 1.84
C LEU A 241 -18.29 5.18 1.34
N ILE A 242 -18.53 5.58 0.09
CA ILE A 242 -19.86 5.61 -0.54
C ILE A 242 -20.18 4.28 -1.25
N SER A 243 -19.18 3.58 -1.79
CA SER A 243 -19.33 2.37 -2.61
C SER A 243 -19.28 1.03 -1.85
N GLY A 244 -19.52 1.03 -0.53
CA GLY A 244 -19.67 -0.22 0.25
C GLY A 244 -18.35 -0.88 0.70
N GLY A 245 -17.30 -0.10 0.98
CA GLY A 245 -16.03 -0.62 1.51
C GLY A 245 -16.06 -1.12 2.96
N TYR A 246 -17.10 -0.80 3.74
CA TYR A 246 -17.22 -1.20 5.14
C TYR A 246 -18.06 -2.45 5.28
N VAL A 247 -17.51 -3.45 5.98
CA VAL A 247 -18.23 -4.69 6.30
C VAL A 247 -19.36 -4.41 7.31
N TYR A 248 -19.20 -3.39 8.15
CA TYR A 248 -20.18 -3.00 9.17
C TYR A 248 -19.99 -1.53 9.58
N GLY A 249 -21.07 -0.82 9.87
CA GLY A 249 -21.03 0.57 10.33
C GLY A 249 -22.41 1.11 10.75
N GLY A 250 -22.43 2.21 11.49
CA GLY A 250 -23.67 2.80 12.03
C GLY A 250 -23.42 3.94 13.02
N ASP A 251 -24.45 4.36 13.74
CA ASP A 251 -24.32 5.40 14.76
C ASP A 251 -24.06 4.84 16.16
N LEU A 252 -22.94 5.23 16.75
CA LEU A 252 -22.57 4.95 18.13
C LEU A 252 -22.94 6.14 19.02
N LEU A 253 -23.86 5.95 19.96
CA LEU A 253 -24.05 6.87 21.08
C LEU A 253 -23.14 6.47 22.24
N TYR A 254 -22.13 7.28 22.53
CA TYR A 254 -21.25 7.07 23.69
C TYR A 254 -21.28 8.27 24.65
N LYS A 255 -20.91 8.01 25.91
CA LYS A 255 -20.87 9.01 26.97
C LYS A 255 -19.42 9.36 27.28
N ARG A 256 -19.07 10.66 27.28
CA ARG A 256 -17.67 11.07 27.50
C ARG A 256 -17.11 10.56 28.85
N HIS A 257 -15.90 10.01 28.81
CA HIS A 257 -15.17 9.61 30.01
C HIS A 257 -14.87 10.83 30.90
N VAL A 258 -14.38 11.93 30.32
CA VAL A 258 -14.07 13.19 31.03
C VAL A 258 -15.21 14.21 30.87
N ARG A 259 -15.50 15.01 31.92
CA ARG A 259 -16.40 16.18 31.83
C ARG A 259 -15.65 17.37 31.25
N THR A 260 -16.26 18.16 30.38
CA THR A 260 -15.71 19.43 29.87
C THR A 260 -15.69 20.57 30.90
N GLY A 261 -15.85 20.27 32.18
CA GLY A 261 -15.93 21.22 33.28
C GLY A 261 -16.69 20.63 34.47
N ARG A 262 -16.30 21.03 35.69
CA ARG A 262 -16.79 20.46 36.97
C ARG A 262 -18.33 20.41 37.06
N PHE A 263 -18.99 21.46 36.58
CA PHE A 263 -20.45 21.66 36.63
C PHE A 263 -21.20 21.32 35.32
N LYS A 264 -20.52 20.95 34.23
CA LYS A 264 -21.19 20.60 32.97
C LYS A 264 -21.70 19.14 33.01
N LYS A 265 -22.97 18.94 32.65
CA LYS A 265 -23.57 17.60 32.53
C LYS A 265 -22.84 16.79 31.45
N LYS A 266 -22.60 15.48 31.69
CA LYS A 266 -22.11 14.56 30.66
C LYS A 266 -23.22 14.26 29.66
N GLN A 267 -23.28 15.03 28.57
CA GLN A 267 -24.13 14.72 27.42
C GLN A 267 -23.62 13.46 26.70
N TRP A 268 -24.56 12.70 26.13
CA TRP A 268 -24.28 11.69 25.12
C TRP A 268 -23.79 12.36 23.83
N LYS A 269 -22.96 11.66 23.08
CA LYS A 269 -22.51 12.06 21.74
C LYS A 269 -22.81 10.93 20.77
N THR A 270 -23.53 11.25 19.70
CA THR A 270 -23.58 10.41 18.50
C THR A 270 -22.28 10.59 17.72
N ARG A 271 -21.73 9.49 17.20
CA ARG A 271 -20.60 9.42 16.27
C ARG A 271 -20.89 8.29 15.30
N TYR A 272 -20.58 8.48 14.03
CA TYR A 272 -20.59 7.36 13.11
C TYR A 272 -19.40 6.45 13.41
N PHE A 273 -19.63 5.14 13.50
CA PHE A 273 -18.57 4.14 13.61
C PHE A 273 -18.58 3.27 12.36
N ALA A 274 -17.40 2.77 11.99
CA ALA A 274 -17.23 1.89 10.86
C ALA A 274 -16.13 0.88 11.13
N VAL A 275 -16.35 -0.37 10.75
CA VAL A 275 -15.38 -1.47 10.90
C VAL A 275 -14.78 -1.79 9.54
N ALA A 276 -13.47 -1.60 9.43
CA ALA A 276 -12.66 -1.94 8.25
C ALA A 276 -11.24 -2.33 8.70
N ASP A 277 -10.55 -3.19 7.95
CA ASP A 277 -9.16 -3.59 8.22
C ASP A 277 -8.90 -4.03 9.69
N ARG A 278 -9.86 -4.73 10.30
CA ARG A 278 -9.86 -5.15 11.73
C ARG A 278 -9.78 -4.01 12.76
N MET A 279 -10.03 -2.78 12.32
CA MET A 279 -10.07 -1.58 13.16
C MET A 279 -11.51 -1.07 13.26
N LEU A 280 -11.89 -0.65 14.47
CA LEU A 280 -13.07 0.15 14.71
C LEU A 280 -12.70 1.62 14.57
N TYR A 281 -13.13 2.28 13.50
CA TYR A 281 -12.99 3.71 13.30
C TYR A 281 -14.22 4.46 13.83
N CYS A 282 -14.02 5.59 14.50
CA CYS A 282 -15.10 6.46 14.98
C CYS A 282 -14.93 7.87 14.40
N TYR A 283 -15.88 8.29 13.56
CA TYR A 283 -15.89 9.56 12.84
C TYR A 283 -16.75 10.61 13.55
N ASN A 284 -16.42 11.89 13.37
CA ASN A 284 -17.20 13.02 13.90
C ASN A 284 -18.66 13.04 13.40
N VAL A 285 -18.86 12.66 12.13
CA VAL A 285 -20.11 12.59 11.35
C VAL A 285 -19.96 11.40 10.39
N SER A 286 -21.06 10.82 9.91
CA SER A 286 -21.06 9.87 8.78
C SER A 286 -20.30 10.45 7.58
N PRO A 287 -19.27 9.76 7.06
CA PRO A 287 -18.51 10.26 5.92
C PRO A 287 -19.27 10.23 4.59
N ALA A 288 -20.27 9.36 4.47
CA ALA A 288 -21.17 9.35 3.31
C ALA A 288 -21.99 10.65 3.22
N ASP A 289 -22.32 11.24 4.37
CA ASP A 289 -23.05 12.51 4.46
C ASP A 289 -22.13 13.73 4.42
N ASN A 290 -20.82 13.56 4.67
CA ASN A 290 -19.87 14.67 4.72
C ASN A 290 -18.42 14.25 4.42
N ALA A 291 -17.90 14.69 3.27
CA ALA A 291 -16.52 14.48 2.86
C ALA A 291 -15.48 15.05 3.84
N ALA A 292 -15.83 16.06 4.65
CA ALA A 292 -14.98 16.62 5.72
C ALA A 292 -15.09 15.84 7.06
N SER A 293 -15.56 14.59 7.01
CA SER A 293 -15.50 13.72 8.19
C SER A 293 -14.06 13.48 8.63
N ARG A 294 -13.83 13.41 9.94
CA ARG A 294 -12.53 13.14 10.55
C ARG A 294 -12.65 11.99 11.52
N ILE A 295 -11.69 11.06 11.45
CA ILE A 295 -11.50 10.02 12.47
C ILE A 295 -11.15 10.72 13.79
N VAL A 296 -12.01 10.52 14.78
CA VAL A 296 -11.84 11.04 16.14
C VAL A 296 -11.18 10.01 17.05
N ARG A 297 -11.44 8.72 16.80
CA ARG A 297 -10.86 7.58 17.51
C ARG A 297 -10.73 6.39 16.57
N SER A 298 -9.80 5.51 16.89
CA SER A 298 -9.68 4.19 16.27
C SER A 298 -9.19 3.20 17.32
N MET A 299 -9.63 1.95 17.20
CA MET A 299 -9.29 0.88 18.15
C MET A 299 -9.11 -0.44 17.38
N PRO A 300 -8.04 -1.21 17.61
CA PRO A 300 -7.95 -2.56 17.07
C PRO A 300 -9.05 -3.44 17.65
N LEU A 301 -9.63 -4.31 16.81
CA LEU A 301 -10.62 -5.32 17.24
C LEU A 301 -9.98 -6.67 17.57
N GLU A 302 -8.65 -6.78 17.48
CA GLU A 302 -7.93 -7.98 17.89
C GLU A 302 -8.11 -8.22 19.41
N GLY A 303 -8.60 -9.40 19.77
CA GLY A 303 -8.98 -9.74 21.14
C GLY A 303 -10.25 -9.06 21.67
N ALA A 304 -10.99 -8.29 20.85
CA ALA A 304 -12.23 -7.67 21.29
C ALA A 304 -13.36 -8.72 21.46
N ILE A 305 -13.89 -8.81 22.67
CA ILE A 305 -15.04 -9.67 22.99
C ILE A 305 -16.30 -8.80 22.96
N ILE A 306 -17.22 -9.10 22.04
CA ILE A 306 -18.57 -8.53 22.06
C ILE A 306 -19.39 -9.32 23.10
N GLN A 307 -19.94 -8.64 24.09
CA GLN A 307 -20.75 -9.28 25.12
C GLN A 307 -22.17 -8.70 25.11
N ASP A 308 -23.07 -9.39 24.41
CA ASP A 308 -24.49 -9.06 24.42
C ASP A 308 -25.01 -9.05 25.87
N THR A 309 -25.55 -7.91 26.29
CA THR A 309 -26.08 -7.76 27.65
C THR A 309 -27.46 -8.42 27.70
N GLU A 310 -27.60 -9.58 28.34
CA GLU A 310 -28.85 -10.38 28.40
C GLU A 310 -30.10 -9.60 28.84
N LYS A 311 -29.93 -8.52 29.62
CA LYS A 311 -30.98 -7.60 30.04
C LYS A 311 -30.55 -6.16 29.73
N PRO A 312 -30.58 -5.75 28.45
CA PRO A 312 -30.06 -4.47 28.05
C PRO A 312 -31.05 -3.38 28.51
N LYS A 313 -30.56 -2.34 29.19
CA LYS A 313 -31.43 -1.26 29.68
C LYS A 313 -32.09 -0.45 28.54
N TYR A 314 -31.48 -0.52 27.36
CA TYR A 314 -31.93 0.13 26.13
C TYR A 314 -31.81 -0.89 24.98
N PRO A 315 -32.70 -0.86 23.97
CA PRO A 315 -32.53 -1.71 22.79
C PRO A 315 -31.19 -1.41 22.10
N HIS A 316 -30.54 -2.46 21.59
CA HIS A 316 -29.22 -2.41 20.93
C HIS A 316 -28.05 -1.96 21.84
N MET A 317 -28.10 -2.30 23.14
CA MET A 317 -26.97 -2.14 24.06
C MET A 317 -26.11 -3.41 24.08
N PHE A 318 -24.88 -3.29 23.60
CA PHE A 318 -23.79 -4.27 23.56
C PHE A 318 -22.49 -3.65 24.12
#